data_AF-W3AMB2-F1
#
_entry.id   AF-W3AMB2-F1
#
_cell.length_a   1.000
_cell.length_b   1.000
_cell.length_c   1.000
_cell.angle_alpha   90.00
_cell.angle_beta   90.00
_cell.angle_gamma   90.00
#
_symmetry.space_group_name_H-M   'P 1'
#
loop_
_entity.id
_entity.type
_entity.pdbx_description
1 polymer ?
#
loop_
_entity_poly.entity_id
_entity_poly.type
_entity_poly.pdbx_seq_one_letter_code
_entity_poly.pdbx_strand_id
1 'polypeptide(L)'
;MAILIENLEMVLEYVVTFCTIMLEMVGITVLVWSAIRCFFGWIHKDQHVRLDLAQGIALALEFKMGGEVLRTVVVREWRELGILGAIILLRGLLTFLIHWEIENEKKELQEHAKKVNPSKAHGEAEAEK
;
A
#
# COMPACT_ATOMS: atom_id res chain seq x y z
N MET A 1 43.31 5.20 -15.33
CA MET A 1 41.92 4.92 -15.75
C MET A 1 41.22 3.97 -14.80
N ALA A 2 41.77 2.80 -14.46
CA ALA A 2 41.14 1.85 -13.53
C ALA A 2 40.74 2.47 -12.17
N ILE A 3 41.65 3.17 -11.50
CA ILE A 3 41.40 3.85 -10.20
C ILE A 3 40.26 4.89 -10.29
N LEU A 4 40.11 5.57 -11.43
CA LEU A 4 39.04 6.57 -11.63
C LEU A 4 37.68 5.89 -11.77
N ILE A 5 37.61 4.74 -12.43
CA ILE A 5 36.38 3.96 -12.60
C ILE A 5 35.96 3.36 -11.26
N GLU A 6 36.90 2.79 -10.52
CA GLU A 6 36.66 2.16 -9.21
C GLU A 6 36.14 3.16 -8.18
N ASN A 7 36.71 4.38 -8.14
CA ASN A 7 36.21 5.46 -7.29
C ASN A 7 34.81 5.93 -7.71
N LEU A 8 34.50 5.95 -9.02
CA LEU A 8 33.20 6.37 -9.52
C LEU A 8 32.10 5.35 -9.20
N GLU A 9 32.41 4.05 -9.32
CA GLU A 9 31.50 2.96 -8.92
C GLU A 9 31.19 3.01 -7.43
N MET A 10 32.20 3.24 -6.59
CA MET A 10 32.03 3.36 -5.13
C MET A 10 31.14 4.55 -4.74
N VAL A 11 31.33 5.69 -5.41
CA VAL A 11 30.48 6.88 -5.21
C VAL A 11 29.04 6.60 -5.66
N LEU A 12 28.86 5.93 -6.80
CA LEU A 12 27.56 5.62 -7.36
C LEU A 12 26.78 4.63 -6.48
N GLU A 13 27.45 3.59 -5.96
CA GLU A 13 26.88 2.66 -4.97
C GLU A 13 26.40 3.38 -3.71
N TYR A 14 27.21 4.30 -3.19
CA TYR A 14 26.87 5.05 -1.98
C TYR A 14 25.65 5.94 -2.19
N VAL A 15 25.63 6.66 -3.32
CA VAL A 15 24.51 7.54 -3.71
C VAL A 15 23.23 6.75 -3.88
N VAL A 16 23.27 5.64 -4.62
CA VAL A 16 22.08 4.83 -4.86
C VAL A 16 21.57 4.21 -3.56
N THR A 17 22.46 3.67 -2.73
CA THR A 17 22.07 3.10 -1.43
C THR A 17 21.40 4.15 -0.56
N PHE A 18 21.96 5.36 -0.51
CA PHE A 18 21.37 6.48 0.23
C PHE A 18 19.97 6.85 -0.31
N CYS A 19 19.83 6.96 -1.63
CA CYS A 19 18.54 7.27 -2.27
C CYS A 19 17.50 6.17 -2.05
N THR A 20 17.86 4.89 -2.12
CA THR A 20 16.96 3.76 -1.83
C THR A 20 16.43 3.84 -0.41
N ILE A 21 17.31 4.06 0.59
CA ILE A 21 16.90 4.20 1.99
C ILE A 21 15.94 5.39 2.16
N MET A 22 16.22 6.53 1.52
CA MET A 22 15.34 7.70 1.58
C MET A 22 13.95 7.41 0.99
N LEU A 23 13.88 6.75 -0.18
CA LEU A 23 12.63 6.37 -0.82
C LEU A 23 11.82 5.36 0.02
N GLU A 24 12.48 4.36 0.59
CA GLU A 24 11.85 3.40 1.50
C GLU A 24 11.27 4.09 2.74
N MET A 25 12.02 5.02 3.35
CA MET A 25 11.58 5.78 4.52
C MET A 25 10.32 6.60 4.22
N VAL A 26 10.26 7.25 3.06
CA VAL A 26 9.07 7.99 2.62
C VAL A 26 7.88 7.06 2.43
N GLY A 27 8.07 5.94 1.71
CA GLY A 27 7.01 4.96 1.48
C GLY A 27 6.45 4.38 2.77
N ILE A 28 7.31 4.03 3.73
CA ILE A 28 6.90 3.53 5.06
C ILE A 28 6.12 4.61 5.82
N THR A 29 6.59 5.85 5.80
CA THR A 29 5.94 6.96 6.51
C THR A 29 4.53 7.22 5.97
N VAL A 30 4.37 7.27 4.65
CA VAL A 30 3.08 7.44 3.98
C VAL A 30 2.13 6.28 4.30
N LEU A 31 2.63 5.06 4.27
CA LEU A 31 1.85 3.85 4.57
C LEU A 31 1.34 3.88 6.02
N VAL A 32 2.23 4.15 6.98
CA VAL A 32 1.90 4.21 8.42
C VAL A 32 0.89 5.33 8.68
N TRP A 33 1.11 6.53 8.12
CA TRP A 33 0.19 7.65 8.29
C TRP A 33 -1.20 7.33 7.75
N SER A 34 -1.28 6.76 6.54
CA SER A 34 -2.55 6.39 5.91
C SER A 34 -3.27 5.30 6.69
N ALA A 35 -2.54 4.31 7.21
CA ALA A 35 -3.09 3.27 8.06
C ALA A 35 -3.64 3.83 9.39
N ILE A 36 -2.91 4.73 10.05
CA ILE A 36 -3.36 5.37 11.30
C ILE A 36 -4.62 6.21 11.05
N ARG A 37 -4.61 7.08 10.04
CA ARG A 37 -5.76 7.91 9.68
C ARG A 37 -6.98 7.06 9.35
N CYS A 38 -6.79 5.97 8.61
CA CYS A 38 -7.84 5.01 8.30
C CYS A 38 -8.38 4.31 9.55
N PHE A 39 -7.50 3.93 10.48
CA PHE A 39 -7.89 3.26 11.72
C PHE A 39 -8.78 4.17 12.59
N PHE A 40 -8.40 5.45 12.75
CA PHE A 40 -9.21 6.42 13.49
C PHE A 40 -10.55 6.73 12.78
N GLY A 41 -10.54 6.84 11.44
CA GLY A 41 -11.76 7.07 10.66
C GLY A 41 -12.73 5.88 10.69
N TRP A 42 -12.21 4.64 10.70
CA TRP A 42 -13.03 3.42 10.84
C TRP A 42 -13.77 3.38 12.18
N ILE A 43 -13.11 3.81 13.26
CA ILE A 43 -13.73 3.94 14.59
C ILE A 43 -14.88 4.95 14.61
N HIS A 44 -14.81 6.00 13.78
CA HIS A 44 -15.84 7.04 13.64
C HIS A 44 -16.94 6.71 12.61
N LYS A 45 -16.96 5.49 12.05
CA LYS A 45 -18.04 4.97 11.17
C LYS A 45 -18.24 5.74 9.85
N ASP A 46 -17.17 6.35 9.34
CA ASP A 46 -17.22 7.08 8.06
C ASP A 46 -17.05 6.14 6.85
N GLN A 47 -17.80 6.37 5.78
CA GLN A 47 -17.85 5.46 4.61
C GLN A 47 -16.76 5.77 3.57
N HIS A 48 -16.08 6.92 3.67
CA HIS A 48 -15.05 7.39 2.73
C HIS A 48 -13.63 6.88 3.02
N VAL A 49 -13.44 6.18 4.14
CA VAL A 49 -12.12 5.85 4.70
C VAL A 49 -11.34 4.83 3.84
N ARG A 50 -12.05 4.01 3.05
CA ARG A 50 -11.46 2.99 2.18
C ARG A 50 -10.73 3.58 0.97
N LEU A 51 -11.24 4.68 0.41
CA LEU A 51 -10.64 5.31 -0.76
C LEU A 51 -9.30 5.97 -0.39
N ASP A 52 -9.26 6.67 0.75
CA ASP A 52 -8.05 7.27 1.31
C ASP A 52 -6.98 6.21 1.61
N LEU A 53 -7.38 5.03 2.12
CA LEU A 53 -6.46 3.94 2.40
C LEU A 53 -5.87 3.33 1.12
N ALA A 54 -6.72 3.05 0.12
CA ALA A 54 -6.26 2.50 -1.16
C ALA A 54 -5.27 3.45 -1.85
N GLN A 55 -5.53 4.76 -1.79
CA GLN A 55 -4.65 5.78 -2.35
C GLN A 55 -3.32 5.89 -1.60
N GLY A 56 -3.35 5.81 -0.26
CA GLY A 56 -2.14 5.79 0.57
C GLY A 56 -1.27 4.54 0.36
N ILE A 57 -1.88 3.37 0.18
CA ILE A 57 -1.18 2.12 -0.14
C ILE A 57 -0.54 2.21 -1.54
N ALA A 58 -1.27 2.70 -2.54
CA ALA A 58 -0.74 2.87 -3.89
C ALA A 58 0.49 3.79 -3.90
N LEU A 59 0.40 4.95 -3.23
CA LEU A 59 1.50 5.91 -3.13
C LEU A 59 2.73 5.31 -2.42
N ALA A 60 2.52 4.58 -1.32
CA ALA A 60 3.61 3.91 -0.61
C ALA A 60 4.30 2.84 -1.47
N LEU A 61 3.54 2.12 -2.31
CA LEU A 61 4.06 1.12 -3.24
C LEU A 61 4.84 1.76 -4.40
N GLU A 62 4.38 2.91 -4.92
CA GLU A 62 5.13 3.66 -5.94
C GLU A 62 6.51 4.10 -5.44
N PHE A 63 6.59 4.62 -4.21
CA PHE A 63 7.88 4.99 -3.60
C PHE A 63 8.79 3.78 -3.36
N LYS A 64 8.20 2.67 -2.94
CA LYS A 64 8.95 1.44 -2.68
C LYS A 64 9.55 0.86 -3.97
N MET A 65 8.72 0.74 -5.02
CA MET A 65 9.18 0.32 -6.35
C MET A 65 10.25 1.26 -6.91
N GLY A 66 10.15 2.57 -6.69
CA GLY A 66 11.21 3.51 -7.06
C GLY A 66 12.56 3.17 -6.41
N GLY A 67 12.56 2.85 -5.11
CA GLY A 67 13.76 2.46 -4.37
C GLY A 67 14.36 1.14 -4.87
N GLU A 68 13.51 0.17 -5.20
CA GLU A 68 13.94 -1.09 -5.82
C GLU A 68 14.55 -0.88 -7.21
N VAL A 69 13.92 -0.07 -8.06
CA VAL A 69 14.45 0.26 -9.40
C VAL A 69 15.83 0.89 -9.29
N LEU A 70 16.01 1.88 -8.40
CA LEU A 70 17.32 2.51 -8.16
C LEU A 70 18.38 1.46 -7.79
N ARG A 71 18.04 0.48 -6.95
CA ARG A 71 18.98 -0.56 -6.52
C ARG A 71 19.44 -1.46 -7.67
N THR A 72 18.56 -1.72 -8.64
CA THR A 72 18.88 -2.56 -9.81
C THR A 72 19.78 -1.87 -10.84
N VAL A 73 19.89 -0.54 -10.81
CA VAL A 73 20.82 0.21 -11.66
C VAL A 73 22.29 -0.07 -11.32
N VAL A 74 22.58 -0.46 -10.08
CA VAL A 74 23.95 -0.58 -9.56
C VAL A 74 24.32 -2.03 -9.28
N VAL A 75 23.48 -2.73 -8.52
CA VAL A 75 23.69 -4.13 -8.21
C VAL A 75 23.08 -4.94 -9.34
N ARG A 76 23.93 -5.48 -10.23
CA ARG A 76 23.51 -6.41 -11.30
C ARG A 76 23.72 -7.88 -10.91
N GLU A 77 23.93 -8.17 -9.62
CA GLU A 77 24.00 -9.55 -9.12
C GLU A 77 22.60 -10.18 -9.07
N TRP A 78 22.30 -10.97 -10.10
CA TRP A 78 21.02 -11.66 -10.30
C TRP A 78 20.49 -12.45 -9.09
N ARG A 79 21.38 -13.01 -8.27
CA ARG A 79 21.01 -13.85 -7.12
C ARG A 79 20.45 -13.04 -5.95
N GLU A 80 21.07 -11.91 -5.63
CA GLU A 80 20.66 -11.05 -4.53
C GLU A 80 19.41 -10.25 -4.89
N LEU A 81 19.33 -9.78 -6.14
CA LEU A 81 18.14 -9.12 -6.67
C LEU A 81 16.92 -10.04 -6.67
N GLY A 82 17.09 -11.32 -7.04
CA GLY A 82 16.00 -12.28 -7.09
C GLY A 82 15.38 -12.55 -5.72
N ILE A 83 16.20 -12.67 -4.67
CA ILE A 83 15.72 -12.92 -3.30
C ILE A 83 15.02 -11.69 -2.72
N LEU A 84 15.62 -10.51 -2.89
CA LEU A 84 15.02 -9.26 -2.43
C LEU A 84 13.68 -9.02 -3.14
N GLY A 85 13.65 -9.13 -4.47
CA GLY A 85 12.45 -8.99 -5.28
C GLY A 85 11.35 -9.98 -4.87
N ALA A 86 11.71 -11.24 -4.61
CA ALA A 86 10.78 -12.25 -4.14
C ALA A 86 10.16 -11.88 -2.78
N ILE A 87 10.95 -11.39 -1.83
CA ILE A 87 10.45 -10.97 -0.50
C ILE A 87 9.49 -9.78 -0.61
N ILE A 88 9.82 -8.80 -1.45
CA ILE A 88 8.99 -7.61 -1.67
C ILE A 88 7.68 -8.00 -2.36
N LEU A 89 7.72 -8.87 -3.37
CA LEU A 89 6.54 -9.43 -4.04
C LEU A 89 5.66 -10.22 -3.08
N LEU A 90 6.25 -11.14 -2.31
CA LEU A 90 5.54 -11.93 -1.30
C LEU A 90 4.84 -11.01 -0.30
N ARG A 91 5.54 -9.98 0.17
CA ARG A 91 4.99 -9.01 1.11
C ARG A 91 3.81 -8.22 0.51
N GLY A 92 3.93 -7.79 -0.75
CA GLY A 92 2.85 -7.12 -1.46
C GLY A 92 1.62 -8.01 -1.62
N LEU A 93 1.83 -9.25 -2.08
CA LEU A 93 0.78 -10.24 -2.29
C LEU A 93 0.07 -10.61 -0.97
N LEU A 94 0.82 -10.95 0.08
CA LEU A 94 0.25 -11.36 1.37
C LEU A 94 -0.57 -10.22 2.00
N THR A 95 -0.06 -8.99 1.94
CA THR A 95 -0.75 -7.82 2.50
C THR A 95 -1.99 -7.46 1.67
N PHE A 96 -1.92 -7.59 0.33
CA PHE A 96 -3.04 -7.34 -0.56
C PHE A 96 -4.15 -8.39 -0.40
N LEU A 97 -3.79 -9.67 -0.28
CA LEU A 97 -4.75 -10.76 -0.06
C LEU A 97 -5.54 -10.56 1.24
N ILE A 98 -4.85 -10.23 2.34
CA ILE A 98 -5.50 -9.95 3.62
C ILE A 98 -6.40 -8.71 3.51
N HIS A 99 -5.94 -7.66 2.81
CA HIS A 99 -6.76 -6.46 2.61
C HIS A 99 -8.03 -6.75 1.79
N TRP A 100 -7.91 -7.59 0.75
CA TRP A 100 -9.02 -7.96 -0.11
C TRP A 100 -10.05 -8.86 0.59
N GLU A 101 -9.58 -9.77 1.44
CA GLU A 101 -10.43 -10.64 2.28
C GLU A 101 -11.25 -9.82 3.28
N ILE A 102 -10.61 -8.89 4.00
CA ILE A 102 -11.28 -8.01 4.97
C ILE A 102 -12.31 -7.10 4.29
N GLU A 103 -12.04 -6.69 3.06
CA GLU A 103 -12.96 -5.88 2.27
C GLU A 103 -14.21 -6.65 1.84
N ASN A 104 -14.03 -7.93 1.48
CA ASN A 104 -15.10 -8.76 0.99
C ASN A 104 -16.06 -9.16 2.12
N GLU A 105 -15.53 -9.54 3.29
CA GLU A 105 -16.33 -9.81 4.49
C GLU A 105 -17.21 -8.62 4.91
N LYS A 106 -16.67 -7.39 4.82
CA LYS A 106 -17.42 -6.18 5.18
C LYS A 106 -18.57 -5.87 4.23
N LYS A 107 -18.45 -6.22 2.94
CA LYS A 107 -19.53 -6.06 1.96
C LYS A 107 -20.67 -7.04 2.21
N GLU A 108 -20.36 -8.27 2.58
CA GLU A 108 -21.36 -9.30 2.87
C GLU A 108 -22.19 -8.96 4.11
N LEU A 109 -21.55 -8.38 5.14
CA LEU A 109 -22.24 -7.89 6.34
C LEU A 109 -23.21 -6.71 6.06
N GLN A 110 -22.89 -5.83 5.10
CA GLN A 110 -23.78 -4.72 4.72
C GLN A 110 -25.01 -5.18 3.91
N GLU A 111 -24.87 -6.21 3.07
CA GLU A 111 -26.02 -6.78 2.35
C GLU A 111 -27.00 -7.49 3.30
N HIS A 112 -26.49 -8.16 4.35
CA HIS A 112 -27.33 -8.78 5.37
C HIS A 112 -28.08 -7.75 6.22
N ALA A 113 -27.48 -6.60 6.54
CA ALA A 113 -28.17 -5.52 7.24
C ALA A 113 -29.31 -4.89 6.40
N LYS A 114 -29.18 -4.87 5.07
CA LYS A 114 -30.22 -4.35 4.15
C LYS A 114 -31.41 -5.31 4.02
N LYS A 115 -31.19 -6.63 4.17
CA LYS A 115 -32.26 -7.64 4.12
C LYS A 115 -33.03 -7.80 5.44
N VAL A 116 -32.42 -7.46 6.58
CA VAL A 116 -33.03 -7.63 7.92
C VAL A 116 -33.99 -6.50 8.32
N ASN A 117 -33.97 -5.32 7.67
CA ASN A 117 -34.94 -4.25 7.95
C ASN A 117 -35.77 -3.82 6.73
N PRO A 118 -36.78 -4.61 6.31
CA PRO A 118 -37.74 -4.21 5.29
C PRO A 118 -38.73 -3.11 5.72
N SER A 119 -38.72 -2.69 7.00
CA SER A 119 -39.77 -1.84 7.58
C SER A 119 -39.73 -0.36 7.19
N LYS A 120 -38.64 0.13 6.56
CA LYS A 120 -38.58 1.53 6.09
C LYS A 120 -39.15 1.74 4.68
N ALA A 121 -39.37 0.68 3.91
CA ALA A 121 -39.94 0.80 2.57
C ALA A 121 -41.45 1.06 2.57
N HIS A 122 -42.16 0.71 3.66
CA HIS A 122 -43.62 0.82 3.68
C HIS A 122 -44.15 2.13 4.29
N GLY A 123 -43.35 2.84 5.09
CA GLY A 123 -43.77 4.09 5.76
C GLY A 123 -43.78 5.33 4.86
N GLU A 124 -43.06 5.32 3.74
CA GLU A 124 -43.03 6.45 2.80
C GLU A 124 -44.22 6.43 1.83
N ALA A 125 -44.83 5.26 1.58
CA ALA A 125 -45.98 5.13 0.67
C ALA A 125 -47.33 5.55 1.30
N GLU A 126 -47.40 5.67 2.63
CA GLU A 126 -48.64 6.02 3.35
C GLU A 126 -48.66 7.49 3.80
N ALA A 127 -47.52 8.19 3.74
CA ALA A 127 -47.44 9.63 4.03
C ALA A 127 -47.74 10.53 2.81
N GLU A 128 -47.95 9.95 1.62
CA GLU A 128 -48.28 10.66 0.37
C GLU A 128 -49.76 10.50 -0.06
N LYS A 129 -50.62 9.99 0.83
CA LYS A 129 -52.09 9.96 0.64
C LYS A 129 -52.79 10.81 1.69
#